data_AF-A0AAD4Z0Z3-F1
#
_entry.id   AF-A0AAD4Z0Z3-F1
#
_cell.length_a   1.000
_cell.length_b   1.000
_cell.length_c   1.000
_cell.angle_alpha   90.00
_cell.angle_beta   90.00
_cell.angle_gamma   90.00
#
_symmetry.space_group_name_H-M   'P 1'
#
loop_
_entity.id
_entity.type
_entity.pdbx_description
1 polymer ?
#
loop_
_entity_poly.entity_id
_entity_poly.type
_entity_poly.pdbx_seq_one_letter_code
_entity_poly.pdbx_strand_id
1 'polypeptide(L)'
;MSRRAASKKVQRELDEQLGMAVALLEEENQSRRGSREDRAPNVDRHRHSRGKNLLEDYFIPHSLYSDVHFRARYRMQPHLFNKVMHDICNYDEYFVQNKNCAGNLGLLPEQKFTVVIRMLAYGSSADQVDEIARMGKSTILESLMRFCDAVETLYTREYLRRPTLRDLQRLLKKAKSRGFPGMIGSIDCMHWQWKNCPTAWQWDYGNQKGQKSIILEAVAGFDTWVWHAFFGVAGSQNDLNVLGQSPMFNDVLRGEGPNITYQINNIVYQNVYYLADGIYPRWTTFVKSIPHPRSHKEIFFTAYQEGYRKDVDRCFGILQARWAIIRGAARLFDEEHEAFWELTGFGVVGTPKLSELGARAIPGWVTHWEIARELPETKPCGQRGGPKADNIVLRRSRSRGVTNATSIKKNGNTRNFKKYWQCNKY
;
A
#
# COMPACT_ATOMS: atom_id res chain seq x y z
N MET A 1 57.03 0.20 8.81
CA MET A 1 56.33 -0.01 10.10
C MET A 1 54.87 0.48 10.13
N SER A 2 54.34 1.17 9.11
CA SER A 2 53.01 1.83 9.19
C SER A 2 51.78 0.94 8.87
N ARG A 3 51.88 -0.04 7.95
CA ARG A 3 50.72 -0.88 7.53
C ARG A 3 50.23 -1.90 8.57
N ARG A 4 51.14 -2.47 9.38
CA ARG A 4 50.78 -3.44 10.44
C ARG A 4 50.05 -2.79 11.62
N ALA A 5 50.36 -1.52 11.92
CA ALA A 5 49.67 -0.78 12.98
C ALA A 5 48.24 -0.40 12.56
N ALA A 6 48.04 0.00 11.30
CA ALA A 6 46.72 0.28 10.75
C ALA A 6 45.81 -0.97 10.72
N SER A 7 46.34 -2.12 10.28
CA SER A 7 45.57 -3.37 10.25
C SER A 7 45.20 -3.88 11.65
N LYS A 8 46.08 -3.71 12.66
CA LYS A 8 45.75 -4.03 14.06
C LYS A 8 44.69 -3.11 14.66
N LYS A 9 44.65 -1.84 14.22
CA LYS A 9 43.64 -0.88 14.66
C LYS A 9 42.25 -1.22 14.10
N VAL A 10 42.20 -1.56 12.81
CA VAL A 10 40.96 -2.00 12.14
C VAL A 10 40.44 -3.31 12.75
N GLN A 11 41.32 -4.27 13.06
CA GLN A 11 40.90 -5.52 13.70
C GLN A 11 40.33 -5.27 15.12
N ARG A 12 40.92 -4.36 15.89
CA ARG A 12 40.38 -3.98 17.22
C ARG A 12 39.02 -3.31 17.12
N GLU A 13 38.81 -2.42 16.15
CA GLU A 13 37.50 -1.80 15.91
C GLU A 13 36.45 -2.84 15.50
N LEU A 14 36.84 -3.85 14.71
CA LEU A 14 35.96 -4.95 14.31
C LEU A 14 35.59 -5.86 15.50
N ASP A 15 36.56 -6.17 16.36
CA ASP A 15 36.37 -7.00 17.55
C ASP A 15 35.51 -6.27 18.61
N GLU A 16 35.66 -4.94 18.75
CA GLU A 16 34.81 -4.11 19.59
C GLU A 16 33.38 -4.01 19.05
N GLN A 17 33.20 -3.86 17.73
CA GLN A 17 31.88 -3.88 17.10
C GLN A 17 31.19 -5.25 17.22
N LEU A 18 31.96 -6.34 17.10
CA LEU A 18 31.44 -7.69 17.30
C LEU A 18 31.07 -7.93 18.77
N GLY A 19 31.88 -7.44 19.71
CA GLY A 19 31.58 -7.50 21.15
C GLY A 19 30.30 -6.73 21.52
N MET A 20 30.09 -5.54 20.94
CA MET A 20 28.85 -4.79 21.13
C MET A 20 27.65 -5.47 20.46
N ALA A 21 27.80 -6.04 19.26
CA ALA A 21 26.73 -6.77 18.59
C ALA A 21 26.32 -8.04 19.35
N VAL A 22 27.29 -8.77 19.90
CA VAL A 22 27.03 -9.95 20.74
C VAL A 22 26.37 -9.53 22.06
N ALA A 23 26.81 -8.46 22.70
CA ALA A 23 26.17 -7.93 23.91
C ALA A 23 24.73 -7.45 23.66
N LEU A 24 24.47 -6.80 22.53
CA LEU A 24 23.12 -6.38 22.14
C LEU A 24 22.22 -7.59 21.83
N LEU A 25 22.74 -8.63 21.19
CA LEU A 25 22.02 -9.88 20.95
C LEU A 25 21.78 -10.68 22.25
N GLU A 26 22.71 -10.62 23.21
CA GLU A 26 22.56 -11.19 24.54
C GLU A 26 21.54 -10.42 25.38
N GLU A 27 21.50 -9.07 25.31
CA GLU A 27 20.45 -8.24 25.92
C GLU A 27 19.08 -8.49 25.28
N GLU A 28 19.02 -8.65 23.95
CA GLU A 28 17.78 -8.98 23.25
C GLU A 28 17.29 -10.40 23.61
N ASN A 29 18.20 -11.36 23.82
CA ASN A 29 17.87 -12.69 24.34
C ASN A 29 17.53 -12.70 25.84
N GLN A 30 18.09 -11.81 26.65
CA GLN A 30 17.67 -11.60 28.04
C GLN A 30 16.27 -10.97 28.13
N SER A 31 15.88 -10.17 27.13
CA SER A 31 14.49 -9.67 26.98
C SER A 31 13.49 -10.78 26.64
N ARG A 32 13.97 -11.91 26.09
CA ARG A 32 13.22 -13.15 25.81
C ARG A 32 13.22 -14.15 26.97
N ARG A 33 13.69 -13.80 28.17
CA ARG A 33 13.53 -14.64 29.37
C ARG A 33 12.06 -14.67 29.81
N GLY A 34 11.63 -15.82 30.32
CA GLY A 34 10.27 -16.12 30.77
C GLY A 34 9.72 -15.18 31.86
N SER A 35 8.59 -15.56 32.46
CA SER A 35 7.90 -14.79 33.50
C SER A 35 8.87 -14.25 34.55
N ARG A 36 9.02 -12.91 34.60
CA ARG A 36 9.63 -12.22 35.75
C ARG A 36 8.74 -12.44 36.97
N GLU A 37 9.34 -12.66 38.14
CA GLU A 37 8.62 -12.95 39.40
C GLU A 37 7.57 -11.88 39.76
N ASP A 38 7.70 -10.64 39.24
CA ASP A 38 6.78 -9.52 39.50
C ASP A 38 5.76 -9.24 38.39
N ARG A 39 5.65 -10.08 37.36
CA ARG A 39 4.60 -9.92 36.32
C ARG A 39 3.38 -10.78 36.65
N ALA A 40 2.20 -10.16 36.57
CA ALA A 40 0.93 -10.88 36.69
C ALA A 40 0.91 -12.11 35.76
N PRO A 41 0.42 -13.26 36.24
CA PRO A 41 0.39 -14.49 35.46
C PRO A 41 -0.42 -14.31 34.18
N ASN A 42 -0.04 -15.05 33.13
CA ASN A 42 -0.80 -15.07 31.90
C ASN A 42 -2.22 -15.58 32.18
N VAL A 43 -3.22 -14.78 31.82
CA VAL A 43 -4.63 -15.16 31.90
C VAL A 43 -4.87 -16.35 30.98
N ASP A 44 -5.48 -17.44 31.50
CA ASP A 44 -6.01 -18.49 30.65
C ASP A 44 -7.22 -17.95 29.88
N ARG A 45 -7.04 -17.82 28.57
CA ARG A 45 -8.06 -17.29 27.65
C ARG A 45 -8.90 -18.40 27.02
N HIS A 46 -8.70 -19.66 27.42
CA HIS A 46 -9.36 -20.84 26.84
C HIS A 46 -9.20 -20.92 25.31
N ARG A 47 -7.98 -20.59 24.84
CA ARG A 47 -7.65 -20.44 23.41
C ARG A 47 -7.94 -21.68 22.56
N HIS A 48 -7.81 -22.88 23.13
CA HIS A 48 -8.08 -24.15 22.45
C HIS A 48 -9.56 -24.34 22.16
N SER A 49 -10.41 -24.15 23.17
CA SER A 49 -11.86 -24.22 23.02
C SER A 49 -12.34 -23.19 22.00
N ARG A 50 -11.84 -21.94 22.08
CA ARG A 50 -12.21 -20.93 21.09
C ARG A 50 -11.74 -21.28 19.67
N GLY A 51 -10.56 -21.87 19.52
CA GLY A 51 -10.07 -22.35 18.24
C GLY A 51 -11.01 -23.36 17.59
N LYS A 52 -11.46 -24.36 18.37
CA LYS A 52 -12.44 -25.35 17.89
C LYS A 52 -13.74 -24.71 17.44
N ASN A 53 -14.32 -23.82 18.25
CA ASN A 53 -15.55 -23.12 17.89
C ASN A 53 -15.37 -22.28 16.62
N LEU A 54 -14.20 -21.66 16.43
CA LEU A 54 -13.92 -20.88 15.23
C LEU A 54 -13.85 -21.76 13.97
N LEU A 55 -13.30 -22.98 14.08
CA LEU A 55 -13.32 -23.96 12.99
C LEU A 55 -14.75 -24.35 12.63
N GLU A 56 -15.59 -24.66 13.62
CA GLU A 56 -17.02 -24.95 13.45
C GLU A 56 -17.80 -23.76 12.84
N ASP A 57 -17.42 -22.53 13.22
CA ASP A 57 -18.05 -21.32 12.70
C ASP A 57 -17.80 -21.14 11.18
N TYR A 58 -16.60 -21.44 10.66
CA TYR A 58 -16.20 -21.01 9.30
C TYR A 58 -15.39 -21.98 8.46
N PHE A 59 -14.59 -22.88 9.05
CA PHE A 59 -13.47 -23.50 8.35
C PHE A 59 -13.62 -25.01 8.11
N ILE A 60 -14.68 -25.64 8.61
CA ILE A 60 -14.98 -27.06 8.38
C ILE A 60 -16.16 -27.24 7.39
N PRO A 61 -16.30 -28.43 6.77
CA PRO A 61 -17.50 -28.78 6.02
C PRO A 61 -18.75 -28.62 6.89
N HIS A 62 -19.83 -28.08 6.33
CA HIS A 62 -21.07 -27.75 7.06
C HIS A 62 -20.87 -26.76 8.22
N SER A 63 -19.97 -25.79 8.05
CA SER A 63 -19.79 -24.70 9.02
C SER A 63 -21.08 -23.92 9.27
N LEU A 64 -21.19 -23.32 10.47
CA LEU A 64 -22.36 -22.54 10.87
C LEU A 64 -22.62 -21.36 9.92
N TYR A 65 -21.56 -20.70 9.46
CA TYR A 65 -21.65 -19.55 8.57
C TYR A 65 -21.29 -19.90 7.13
N SER A 66 -22.25 -19.73 6.23
CA SER A 66 -22.05 -19.89 4.78
C SER A 66 -20.94 -18.99 4.21
N ASP A 67 -20.45 -19.31 3.02
CA ASP A 67 -19.47 -18.52 2.25
C ASP A 67 -19.85 -17.04 2.06
N VAL A 68 -21.14 -16.70 2.01
CA VAL A 68 -21.61 -15.29 1.94
C VAL A 68 -21.22 -14.53 3.21
N HIS A 69 -21.45 -15.12 4.37
CA HIS A 69 -21.03 -14.58 5.66
C HIS A 69 -19.51 -14.53 5.76
N PHE A 70 -18.81 -15.57 5.29
CA PHE A 70 -17.35 -15.58 5.23
C PHE A 70 -16.83 -14.41 4.41
N ARG A 71 -17.30 -14.23 3.17
CA ARG A 71 -16.88 -13.13 2.28
C ARG A 71 -17.18 -11.76 2.87
N ALA A 72 -18.32 -11.58 3.53
CA ALA A 72 -18.66 -10.33 4.18
C ALA A 72 -17.69 -9.99 5.33
N ARG A 73 -17.23 -11.02 6.05
CA ARG A 73 -16.44 -10.91 7.28
C ARG A 73 -14.93 -10.90 7.07
N TYR A 74 -14.44 -11.66 6.11
CA TYR A 74 -13.04 -11.81 5.75
C TYR A 74 -12.66 -11.02 4.49
N ARG A 75 -13.64 -10.42 3.81
CA ARG A 75 -13.47 -9.58 2.60
C ARG A 75 -12.90 -10.30 1.38
N MET A 76 -12.80 -11.63 1.44
CA MET A 76 -12.30 -12.52 0.39
C MET A 76 -13.07 -13.84 0.38
N GLN A 77 -12.93 -14.61 -0.69
CA GLN A 77 -13.50 -15.95 -0.78
C GLN A 77 -12.70 -16.97 0.05
N PRO A 78 -13.32 -18.04 0.56
CA PRO A 78 -12.64 -19.06 1.37
C PRO A 78 -11.41 -19.67 0.69
N HIS A 79 -11.49 -19.99 -0.61
CA HIS A 79 -10.35 -20.55 -1.35
C HIS A 79 -9.14 -19.60 -1.35
N LEU A 80 -9.38 -18.29 -1.39
CA LEU A 80 -8.32 -17.30 -1.45
C LEU A 80 -7.69 -17.11 -0.07
N PHE A 81 -8.52 -17.10 0.97
CA PHE A 81 -8.04 -17.16 2.34
C PHE A 81 -7.15 -18.37 2.58
N ASN A 82 -7.59 -19.56 2.16
CA ASN A 82 -6.83 -20.80 2.33
C ASN A 82 -5.51 -20.78 1.55
N LYS A 83 -5.50 -20.27 0.31
CA LYS A 83 -4.26 -20.07 -0.45
C LYS A 83 -3.29 -19.17 0.31
N VAL A 84 -3.74 -17.98 0.72
CA VAL A 84 -2.89 -17.02 1.43
C VAL A 84 -2.39 -17.57 2.76
N MET A 85 -3.25 -18.30 3.49
CA MET A 85 -2.89 -18.95 4.74
C MET A 85 -1.83 -20.03 4.54
N HIS A 86 -2.00 -20.88 3.54
CA HIS A 86 -1.03 -21.91 3.20
C HIS A 86 0.33 -21.31 2.82
N ASP A 87 0.34 -20.32 1.91
CA ASP A 87 1.58 -19.71 1.43
C ASP A 87 2.36 -19.03 2.56
N ILE A 88 1.67 -18.34 3.48
CA ILE A 88 2.29 -17.70 4.64
C ILE A 88 2.73 -18.71 5.70
N CYS A 89 1.97 -19.79 5.95
CA CYS A 89 2.41 -20.83 6.89
C CYS A 89 3.67 -21.54 6.41
N ASN A 90 3.86 -21.67 5.10
CA ASN A 90 5.09 -22.21 4.51
C ASN A 90 6.25 -21.21 4.54
N TYR A 91 5.97 -19.91 4.63
CA TYR A 91 6.97 -18.85 4.67
C TYR A 91 7.43 -18.50 6.09
N ASP A 92 6.50 -18.40 7.05
CA ASP A 92 6.79 -18.06 8.44
C ASP A 92 6.19 -19.10 9.40
N GLU A 93 7.06 -19.90 10.01
CA GLU A 93 6.72 -20.94 11.00
C GLU A 93 5.93 -20.37 12.19
N TYR A 94 5.99 -19.06 12.45
CA TYR A 94 5.17 -18.40 13.45
C TYR A 94 3.68 -18.70 13.26
N PHE A 95 3.19 -18.83 12.02
CA PHE A 95 1.78 -19.06 11.77
C PHE A 95 1.36 -20.52 11.98
N VAL A 96 2.30 -21.46 11.85
CA VAL A 96 2.07 -22.89 12.09
C VAL A 96 1.71 -23.14 13.57
N GLN A 97 0.82 -24.10 13.82
CA GLN A 97 0.50 -24.50 15.19
C GLN A 97 1.59 -25.45 15.71
N ASN A 98 2.45 -24.95 16.59
CA ASN A 98 3.50 -25.72 17.24
C ASN A 98 3.16 -25.99 18.72
N LYS A 99 3.75 -27.05 19.28
CA LYS A 99 3.77 -27.26 20.74
C LYS A 99 4.82 -26.34 21.36
N ASN A 100 4.51 -25.74 22.50
CA ASN A 100 5.50 -24.98 23.26
C ASN A 100 6.44 -25.94 24.02
N CYS A 101 7.48 -25.40 24.68
CA CYS A 101 8.44 -26.20 25.46
C CYS A 101 7.80 -27.00 26.60
N ALA A 102 6.58 -26.65 27.03
CA ALA A 102 5.79 -27.37 28.02
C ALA A 102 4.86 -28.43 27.39
N GLY A 103 4.98 -28.69 26.09
CA GLY A 103 4.17 -29.68 25.35
C GLY A 103 2.75 -29.21 24.98
N ASN A 104 2.34 -28.01 25.38
CA ASN A 104 1.02 -27.47 25.11
C ASN A 104 0.93 -26.93 23.68
N LEU A 105 -0.16 -27.26 22.98
CA LEU A 105 -0.41 -26.75 21.63
C LEU A 105 -0.55 -25.22 21.63
N GLY A 106 -0.04 -24.59 20.57
CA GLY A 106 -0.19 -23.16 20.31
C GLY A 106 -1.55 -22.80 19.71
N LEU A 107 -1.66 -21.55 19.26
CA LEU A 107 -2.82 -21.04 18.52
C LEU A 107 -2.85 -21.63 17.11
N LEU A 108 -4.06 -21.90 16.60
CA LEU A 108 -4.29 -22.34 15.23
C LEU A 108 -3.94 -21.23 14.22
N PRO A 109 -3.51 -21.57 12.99
CA PRO A 109 -3.34 -20.62 11.91
C PRO A 109 -4.61 -19.80 11.64
N GLU A 110 -5.77 -20.44 11.62
CA GLU A 110 -7.07 -19.81 11.38
C GLU A 110 -7.40 -18.75 12.43
N GLN A 111 -7.00 -18.96 13.69
CA GLN A 111 -7.16 -17.99 14.77
C GLN A 111 -6.29 -16.75 14.53
N LYS A 112 -5.00 -16.94 14.19
CA LYS A 112 -4.06 -15.84 13.89
C LYS A 112 -4.51 -15.06 12.67
N PHE A 113 -4.91 -15.74 11.61
CA PHE A 113 -5.41 -15.10 10.39
C PHE A 113 -6.72 -14.37 10.62
N THR A 114 -7.63 -14.94 11.42
CA THR A 114 -8.91 -14.30 11.73
C THR A 114 -8.69 -12.95 12.42
N VAL A 115 -7.84 -12.87 13.44
CA VAL A 115 -7.60 -11.56 14.11
C VAL A 115 -7.03 -10.54 13.14
N VAL A 116 -6.07 -10.94 12.30
CA VAL A 116 -5.43 -10.06 11.33
C VAL A 116 -6.43 -9.54 10.30
N ILE A 117 -7.14 -10.44 9.62
CA ILE A 117 -8.11 -10.06 8.59
C ILE A 117 -9.22 -9.21 9.19
N ARG A 118 -9.69 -9.49 10.42
CA ARG A 118 -10.72 -8.66 11.08
C ARG A 118 -10.22 -7.26 11.39
N MET A 119 -8.98 -7.11 11.85
CA MET A 119 -8.37 -5.80 12.04
C MET A 119 -8.27 -5.03 10.73
N LEU A 120 -7.82 -5.67 9.64
CA LEU A 120 -7.74 -5.03 8.32
C LEU A 120 -9.14 -4.65 7.78
N ALA A 121 -10.09 -5.59 7.83
CA ALA A 121 -11.42 -5.47 7.24
C ALA A 121 -12.29 -4.42 7.93
N TYR A 122 -12.20 -4.32 9.26
CA TYR A 122 -13.08 -3.47 10.06
C TYR A 122 -12.36 -2.31 10.75
N GLY A 123 -11.02 -2.26 10.73
CA GLY A 123 -10.26 -1.28 11.51
C GLY A 123 -10.38 -1.50 13.02
N SER A 124 -10.68 -2.74 13.44
CA SER A 124 -10.89 -3.12 14.83
C SER A 124 -9.61 -2.98 15.66
N SER A 125 -9.75 -2.67 16.96
CA SER A 125 -8.63 -2.72 17.89
C SER A 125 -8.27 -4.17 18.22
N ALA A 126 -7.03 -4.37 18.71
CA ALA A 126 -6.62 -5.66 19.26
C ALA A 126 -7.58 -6.14 20.37
N ASP A 127 -8.05 -5.22 21.21
CA ASP A 127 -8.99 -5.54 22.30
C ASP A 127 -10.33 -6.07 21.76
N GLN A 128 -10.84 -5.54 20.64
CA GLN A 128 -12.08 -6.04 20.03
C GLN A 128 -11.92 -7.43 19.41
N VAL A 129 -10.77 -7.73 18.79
CA VAL A 129 -10.55 -9.03 18.15
C VAL A 129 -10.09 -10.11 19.13
N ASP A 130 -9.63 -9.73 20.33
CA ASP A 130 -9.39 -10.64 21.45
C ASP A 130 -10.67 -11.38 21.85
N GLU A 131 -11.83 -10.71 21.91
CA GLU A 131 -13.11 -11.38 22.17
C GLU A 131 -13.44 -12.47 21.12
N ILE A 132 -12.98 -12.28 19.88
CA ILE A 132 -13.23 -13.19 18.77
C ILE A 132 -12.29 -14.40 18.81
N ALA A 133 -11.00 -14.23 19.08
CA ALA A 133 -10.01 -15.30 18.95
C ALA A 133 -9.41 -15.76 20.28
N ARG A 134 -9.71 -15.06 21.38
CA ARG A 134 -9.17 -15.26 22.73
C ARG A 134 -7.64 -15.21 22.73
N MET A 135 -7.11 -14.10 22.23
CA MET A 135 -5.70 -13.90 21.95
C MET A 135 -5.17 -12.65 22.66
N GLY A 136 -3.97 -12.75 23.25
CA GLY A 136 -3.34 -11.59 23.89
C GLY A 136 -3.04 -10.47 22.89
N LYS A 137 -3.18 -9.22 23.33
CA LYS A 137 -2.94 -8.01 22.51
C LYS A 137 -1.59 -8.00 21.81
N SER A 138 -0.52 -8.39 22.50
CA SER A 138 0.83 -8.48 21.92
C SER A 138 0.88 -9.48 20.77
N THR A 139 0.31 -10.68 20.96
CA THR A 139 0.23 -11.73 19.94
C THR A 139 -0.59 -11.31 18.73
N ILE A 140 -1.71 -10.59 18.94
CA ILE A 140 -2.53 -10.06 17.84
C ILE A 140 -1.72 -9.08 16.99
N LEU A 141 -1.04 -8.13 17.64
CA LEU A 141 -0.24 -7.11 16.93
C LEU A 141 0.97 -7.73 16.23
N GLU A 142 1.64 -8.69 16.85
CA GLU A 142 2.73 -9.44 16.22
C GLU A 142 2.24 -10.22 15.00
N SER A 143 1.10 -10.92 15.11
CA SER A 143 0.48 -11.64 14.00
C SER A 143 0.17 -10.71 12.83
N LEU A 144 -0.34 -9.51 13.11
CA LEU A 144 -0.63 -8.49 12.09
C LEU A 144 0.65 -8.02 11.38
N MET A 145 1.70 -7.73 12.15
CA MET A 145 2.98 -7.28 11.59
C MET A 145 3.64 -8.34 10.71
N ARG A 146 3.70 -9.59 11.20
CA ARG A 146 4.28 -10.72 10.45
C ARG A 146 3.45 -11.08 9.22
N PHE A 147 2.12 -11.04 9.33
CA PHE A 147 1.25 -11.29 8.19
C PHE A 147 1.47 -10.26 7.08
N CYS A 148 1.47 -8.98 7.43
CA CYS A 148 1.68 -7.93 6.45
C CYS A 148 3.09 -8.03 5.80
N ASP A 149 4.12 -8.44 6.55
CA ASP A 149 5.48 -8.69 6.03
C ASP A 149 5.53 -9.85 5.03
N ALA A 150 4.93 -10.98 5.42
CA ALA A 150 4.87 -12.17 4.60
C ALA A 150 4.10 -11.91 3.31
N VAL A 151 2.96 -11.22 3.39
CA VAL A 151 2.20 -10.80 2.21
C VAL A 151 3.07 -9.93 1.30
N GLU A 152 3.78 -8.97 1.87
CA GLU A 152 4.61 -8.08 1.07
C GLU A 152 5.70 -8.84 0.33
N THR A 153 6.42 -9.70 1.04
CA THR A 153 7.52 -10.48 0.45
C THR A 153 7.04 -11.46 -0.59
N LEU A 154 5.95 -12.20 -0.32
CA LEU A 154 5.46 -13.25 -1.20
C LEU A 154 4.82 -12.68 -2.47
N TYR A 155 4.14 -11.54 -2.38
CA TYR A 155 3.21 -11.13 -3.43
C TYR A 155 3.57 -9.83 -4.16
N THR A 156 4.53 -9.03 -3.65
CA THR A 156 5.00 -7.83 -4.37
C THR A 156 5.33 -8.15 -5.82
N ARG A 157 6.14 -9.20 -6.05
CA ARG A 157 6.72 -9.51 -7.37
C ARG A 157 5.69 -9.89 -8.42
N GLU A 158 4.59 -10.52 -8.02
CA GLU A 158 3.54 -10.91 -8.95
C GLU A 158 2.53 -9.78 -9.15
N TYR A 159 2.19 -9.09 -8.07
CA TYR A 159 1.04 -8.23 -8.05
C TYR A 159 1.42 -6.76 -8.19
N LEU A 160 2.46 -6.26 -7.51
CA LEU A 160 3.00 -4.90 -7.64
C LEU A 160 4.28 -4.91 -8.48
N ARG A 161 4.09 -5.17 -9.77
CA ARG A 161 5.16 -5.32 -10.77
C ARG A 161 4.94 -4.41 -11.96
N ARG A 162 5.98 -4.30 -12.79
CA ARG A 162 5.88 -3.68 -14.11
C ARG A 162 4.86 -4.44 -14.99
N PRO A 163 4.09 -3.73 -15.83
CA PRO A 163 3.26 -4.37 -16.85
C PRO A 163 4.12 -5.22 -17.80
N THR A 164 3.69 -6.45 -18.09
CA THR A 164 4.27 -7.26 -19.16
C THR A 164 3.78 -6.77 -20.52
N LEU A 165 4.38 -7.25 -21.62
CA LEU A 165 3.89 -6.93 -22.97
C LEU A 165 2.40 -7.30 -23.15
N ARG A 166 1.96 -8.42 -22.58
CA ARG A 166 0.55 -8.84 -22.60
C ARG A 166 -0.35 -7.87 -21.82
N ASP A 167 0.12 -7.40 -20.66
CA ASP A 167 -0.60 -6.39 -19.88
C ASP A 167 -0.72 -5.08 -20.66
N LEU A 168 0.37 -4.61 -21.24
CA LEU A 168 0.41 -3.39 -22.05
C LEU A 168 -0.54 -3.47 -23.24
N GLN A 169 -0.54 -4.57 -24.00
CA GLN A 169 -1.47 -4.78 -25.11
C GLN A 169 -2.93 -4.70 -24.66
N ARG A 170 -3.26 -5.30 -23.51
CA ARG A 170 -4.61 -5.26 -22.93
C ARG A 170 -4.99 -3.84 -22.49
N LEU A 171 -4.08 -3.13 -21.81
CA LEU A 171 -4.25 -1.74 -21.38
C LEU A 171 -4.47 -0.82 -22.59
N LEU A 172 -3.58 -0.87 -23.59
CA LEU A 172 -3.66 -0.05 -24.80
C LEU A 172 -4.92 -0.34 -25.62
N LYS A 173 -5.34 -1.61 -25.75
CA LYS A 173 -6.59 -1.97 -26.43
C LYS A 173 -7.80 -1.32 -25.74
N LYS A 174 -7.86 -1.37 -24.41
CA LYS A 174 -8.94 -0.73 -23.66
C LYS A 174 -8.87 0.80 -23.76
N ALA A 175 -7.68 1.36 -23.65
CA ALA A 175 -7.47 2.80 -23.71
C ALA A 175 -7.85 3.38 -25.08
N LYS A 176 -7.45 2.73 -26.17
CA LYS A 176 -7.87 3.06 -27.54
C LYS A 176 -9.40 3.02 -27.69
N SER A 177 -10.06 1.99 -27.15
CA SER A 177 -11.54 1.89 -27.18
C SER A 177 -12.25 3.00 -26.41
N ARG A 178 -11.56 3.65 -25.48
CA ARG A 178 -12.02 4.77 -24.67
C ARG A 178 -11.46 6.11 -25.14
N GLY A 179 -10.88 6.19 -26.35
CA GLY A 179 -10.41 7.45 -26.94
C GLY A 179 -9.06 7.96 -26.43
N PHE A 180 -8.28 7.15 -25.71
CA PHE A 180 -6.92 7.49 -25.24
C PHE A 180 -5.89 6.45 -25.71
N PRO A 181 -5.57 6.36 -27.02
CA PRO A 181 -4.49 5.50 -27.49
C PRO A 181 -3.18 5.86 -26.79
N GLY A 182 -2.41 4.87 -26.33
CA GLY A 182 -1.12 5.09 -25.62
C GLY A 182 -1.19 5.19 -24.10
N MET A 183 -2.39 5.30 -23.53
CA MET A 183 -2.59 5.38 -22.09
C MET A 183 -2.49 4.00 -21.43
N ILE A 184 -1.75 3.91 -20.32
CA ILE A 184 -1.59 2.64 -19.56
C ILE A 184 -2.12 2.70 -18.12
N GLY A 185 -2.56 3.86 -17.65
CA GLY A 185 -3.22 4.01 -16.36
C GLY A 185 -3.47 5.47 -16.00
N SER A 186 -4.11 5.68 -14.86
CA SER A 186 -4.17 6.99 -14.22
C SER A 186 -3.35 7.01 -12.93
N ILE A 187 -2.71 8.15 -12.67
CA ILE A 187 -1.96 8.43 -11.46
C ILE A 187 -2.73 9.40 -10.58
N ASP A 188 -2.72 9.16 -9.28
CA ASP A 188 -3.23 10.10 -8.27
C ASP A 188 -2.65 9.79 -6.88
N CYS A 189 -2.80 10.73 -5.96
CA CYS A 189 -2.42 10.63 -4.56
C CYS A 189 -3.63 10.45 -3.64
N MET A 190 -3.52 9.54 -2.67
CA MET A 190 -4.47 9.39 -1.57
C MET A 190 -3.82 9.84 -0.26
N HIS A 191 -4.49 10.74 0.47
CA HIS A 191 -4.07 11.16 1.80
C HIS A 191 -4.67 10.24 2.87
N TRP A 192 -3.82 9.57 3.63
CA TRP A 192 -4.22 8.75 4.77
C TRP A 192 -3.92 9.48 6.08
N GLN A 193 -4.96 9.83 6.86
CA GLN A 193 -4.77 10.56 8.11
C GLN A 193 -3.93 9.78 9.13
N TRP A 194 -2.99 10.43 9.79
CA TRP A 194 -2.12 9.86 10.82
C TRP A 194 -2.53 10.37 12.20
N LYS A 195 -3.28 9.54 12.94
CA LYS A 195 -3.83 9.90 14.26
C LYS A 195 -2.73 10.12 15.29
N ASN A 196 -1.75 9.23 15.29
CA ASN A 196 -0.71 9.15 16.30
C ASN A 196 0.63 9.75 15.84
N CYS A 197 0.58 10.75 14.94
CA CYS A 197 1.76 11.49 14.50
C CYS A 197 2.48 12.12 15.71
N PRO A 198 3.75 11.78 15.97
CA PRO A 198 4.48 12.33 17.11
C PRO A 198 4.64 13.84 16.99
N THR A 199 4.81 14.51 18.13
CA THR A 199 4.85 15.98 18.21
C THR A 199 5.94 16.61 17.34
N ALA A 200 7.10 15.96 17.24
CA ALA A 200 8.20 16.41 16.39
C ALA A 200 7.83 16.53 14.89
N TRP A 201 6.86 15.74 14.42
CA TRP A 201 6.54 15.57 12.99
C TRP A 201 5.24 16.26 12.58
N GLN A 202 4.60 16.97 13.50
CA GLN A 202 3.27 17.55 13.26
C GLN A 202 3.30 18.66 12.20
N TRP A 203 4.44 19.36 12.08
CA TRP A 203 4.63 20.44 11.12
C TRP A 203 4.74 19.90 9.69
N ASP A 204 5.57 18.88 9.48
CA ASP A 204 5.80 18.31 8.14
C ASP A 204 4.61 17.48 7.65
N TYR A 205 3.84 16.87 8.54
CA TYR A 205 2.71 16.01 8.16
C TYR A 205 1.36 16.71 8.16
N GLY A 206 1.27 17.93 8.71
CA GLY A 206 0.05 18.70 8.86
C GLY A 206 -0.36 19.44 7.59
N ASN A 207 -1.63 19.35 7.20
CA ASN A 207 -2.22 20.26 6.21
C ASN A 207 -2.67 21.59 6.87
N GLN A 208 -3.08 22.57 6.05
CA GLN A 208 -3.58 23.88 6.51
C GLN A 208 -4.75 23.82 7.51
N LYS A 209 -5.42 22.65 7.64
CA LYS A 209 -6.52 22.40 8.56
C LYS A 209 -6.09 21.61 9.82
N GLY A 210 -4.78 21.45 10.05
CA GLY A 210 -4.21 20.74 11.20
C GLY A 210 -4.35 19.21 11.14
N GLN A 211 -4.82 18.65 10.02
CA GLN A 211 -4.91 17.20 9.83
C GLN A 211 -3.57 16.67 9.34
N LYS A 212 -3.02 15.70 10.08
CA LYS A 212 -1.75 15.07 9.75
C LYS A 212 -2.04 13.89 8.82
N SER A 213 -1.37 13.77 7.69
CA SER A 213 -1.61 12.67 6.75
C SER A 213 -0.33 12.17 6.11
N ILE A 214 -0.36 10.92 5.65
CA ILE A 214 0.70 10.27 4.88
C ILE A 214 0.15 10.07 3.47
N ILE A 215 0.97 10.35 2.46
CA ILE A 215 0.58 10.24 1.06
C ILE A 215 0.90 8.85 0.53
N LEU A 216 -0.04 8.37 -0.27
CA LEU A 216 0.09 7.23 -1.15
C LEU A 216 -0.11 7.72 -2.59
N GLU A 217 0.94 7.74 -3.39
CA GLU A 217 0.83 7.84 -4.85
C GLU A 217 0.58 6.44 -5.42
N ALA A 218 -0.34 6.32 -6.37
CA ALA A 218 -0.55 5.07 -7.09
C ALA A 218 -0.89 5.27 -8.56
N VAL A 219 -0.48 4.31 -9.39
CA VAL A 219 -0.98 4.16 -10.77
C VAL A 219 -1.91 2.97 -10.83
N ALA A 220 -3.14 3.20 -11.28
CA ALA A 220 -4.12 2.15 -11.47
C ALA A 220 -4.63 2.06 -12.91
N GLY A 221 -4.87 0.82 -13.35
CA GLY A 221 -5.56 0.53 -14.61
C GLY A 221 -7.08 0.53 -14.49
N PHE A 222 -7.76 0.41 -15.64
CA PHE A 222 -9.22 0.32 -15.74
C PHE A 222 -9.83 -0.91 -15.05
N ASP A 223 -9.01 -1.88 -14.68
CA ASP A 223 -9.35 -3.11 -14.00
C ASP A 223 -8.99 -3.05 -12.50
N THR A 224 -8.64 -1.87 -11.99
CA THR A 224 -8.18 -1.64 -10.61
C THR A 224 -6.86 -2.31 -10.26
N TRP A 225 -6.13 -2.82 -11.27
CA TRP A 225 -4.77 -3.30 -11.04
C TRP A 225 -3.85 -2.11 -10.77
N VAL A 226 -3.16 -2.15 -9.63
CA VAL A 226 -2.14 -1.15 -9.28
C VAL A 226 -0.81 -1.56 -9.89
N TRP A 227 -0.28 -0.74 -10.79
CA TRP A 227 1.01 -0.96 -11.45
C TRP A 227 2.17 -0.30 -10.71
N HIS A 228 1.89 0.77 -9.98
CA HIS A 228 2.87 1.50 -9.18
C HIS A 228 2.22 1.98 -7.88
N ALA A 229 3.00 1.98 -6.82
CA ALA A 229 2.60 2.55 -5.54
C ALA A 229 3.82 3.08 -4.80
N PHE A 230 3.71 4.31 -4.29
CA PHE A 230 4.74 4.96 -3.51
C PHE A 230 4.10 5.57 -2.26
N PHE A 231 4.60 5.19 -1.09
CA PHE A 231 3.96 5.47 0.19
C PHE A 231 4.98 5.98 1.21
N GLY A 232 4.53 6.89 2.08
CA GLY A 232 5.32 7.36 3.22
C GLY A 232 5.66 8.85 3.17
N VAL A 233 5.27 9.56 2.11
CA VAL A 233 5.57 10.99 2.00
C VAL A 233 4.65 11.81 2.90
N ALA A 234 5.20 12.87 3.49
CA ALA A 234 4.45 13.75 4.37
C ALA A 234 3.28 14.45 3.68
N GLY A 235 2.13 14.49 4.34
CA GLY A 235 0.86 14.99 3.81
C GLY A 235 0.77 16.48 3.55
N SER A 236 1.76 17.26 3.99
CA SER A 236 1.90 18.67 3.60
C SER A 236 2.43 18.83 2.17
N GLN A 237 3.07 17.79 1.62
CA GLN A 237 3.61 17.82 0.28
C GLN A 237 2.49 17.72 -0.75
N ASN A 238 2.62 18.50 -1.83
CA ASN A 238 1.74 18.35 -2.98
C ASN A 238 2.21 17.19 -3.87
N ASP A 239 1.36 16.73 -4.78
CA ASP A 239 1.65 15.63 -5.69
C ASP A 239 2.94 15.83 -6.49
N LEU A 240 3.30 17.07 -6.81
CA LEU A 240 4.54 17.38 -7.53
C LEU A 240 5.78 17.02 -6.71
N ASN A 241 5.77 17.33 -5.41
CA ASN A 241 6.87 17.01 -4.50
C ASN A 241 6.98 15.50 -4.24
N VAL A 242 5.83 14.83 -4.13
CA VAL A 242 5.73 13.36 -4.00
C VAL A 242 6.32 12.70 -5.25
N LEU A 243 5.94 13.17 -6.43
CA LEU A 243 6.43 12.66 -7.70
C LEU A 243 7.95 12.84 -7.85
N GLY A 244 8.51 13.95 -7.36
CA GLY A 244 9.96 14.19 -7.38
C GLY A 244 10.77 13.18 -6.57
N GLN A 245 10.15 12.49 -5.60
CA GLN A 245 10.75 11.42 -4.80
C GLN A 245 10.39 10.02 -5.31
N SER A 246 9.38 9.91 -6.17
CA SER A 246 8.82 8.65 -6.62
C SER A 246 9.74 7.95 -7.63
N PRO A 247 9.97 6.63 -7.50
CA PRO A 247 10.76 5.87 -8.47
C PRO A 247 10.02 5.62 -9.79
N MET A 248 8.76 6.05 -9.93
CA MET A 248 7.85 5.76 -11.05
C MET A 248 8.51 5.93 -12.43
N PHE A 249 9.33 6.97 -12.60
CA PHE A 249 9.94 7.32 -13.88
C PHE A 249 11.40 6.94 -14.03
N ASN A 250 12.01 6.30 -13.02
CA ASN A 250 13.43 5.94 -13.08
C ASN A 250 13.77 5.12 -14.33
N ASP A 251 12.86 4.23 -14.75
CA ASP A 251 13.07 3.37 -15.91
C ASP A 251 12.97 4.14 -17.23
N VAL A 252 12.00 5.05 -17.32
CA VAL A 252 11.86 5.94 -18.47
C VAL A 252 13.10 6.85 -18.59
N LEU A 253 13.58 7.37 -17.47
CA LEU A 253 14.80 8.20 -17.40
C LEU A 253 16.06 7.42 -17.78
N ARG A 254 16.10 6.11 -17.50
CA ARG A 254 17.19 5.21 -17.92
C ARG A 254 17.06 4.69 -19.36
N GLY A 255 15.99 5.04 -20.07
CA GLY A 255 15.71 4.51 -21.40
C GLY A 255 15.20 3.06 -21.42
N GLU A 256 14.83 2.51 -20.26
CA GLU A 256 14.28 1.16 -20.07
C GLU A 256 12.75 1.15 -20.07
N GLY A 257 12.13 2.16 -20.69
CA GLY A 257 10.69 2.26 -20.82
C GLY A 257 10.08 1.09 -21.63
N PRO A 258 8.75 0.88 -21.54
CA PRO A 258 8.09 -0.19 -22.26
C PRO A 258 8.23 0.01 -23.79
N ASN A 259 8.81 -0.98 -24.46
CA ASN A 259 8.94 -1.00 -25.92
C ASN A 259 7.62 -1.42 -26.58
N ILE A 260 6.74 -0.44 -26.83
CA ILE A 260 5.45 -0.66 -27.49
C ILE A 260 5.07 0.54 -28.34
N THR A 261 4.37 0.30 -29.46
CA THR A 261 3.94 1.37 -30.36
C THR A 261 2.43 1.51 -30.42
N TYR A 262 1.98 2.74 -30.67
CA TYR A 262 0.58 3.08 -30.95
C TYR A 262 0.52 4.27 -31.90
N GLN A 263 -0.64 4.51 -32.50
CA GLN A 263 -0.83 5.53 -33.53
C GLN A 263 -1.91 6.53 -33.10
N ILE A 264 -1.61 7.81 -33.29
CA ILE A 264 -2.54 8.94 -33.14
C ILE A 264 -2.32 9.84 -34.37
N ASN A 265 -3.38 10.24 -35.07
CA ASN A 265 -3.32 11.11 -36.26
C ASN A 265 -2.28 10.66 -37.31
N ASN A 266 -2.15 9.35 -37.55
CA ASN A 266 -1.15 8.76 -38.45
C ASN A 266 0.32 8.93 -38.03
N ILE A 267 0.57 9.40 -36.82
CA ILE A 267 1.89 9.46 -36.20
C ILE A 267 2.03 8.27 -35.26
N VAL A 268 3.12 7.53 -35.41
CA VAL A 268 3.47 6.40 -34.54
C VAL A 268 4.28 6.92 -33.35
N TYR A 269 3.83 6.59 -32.16
CA TYR A 269 4.48 6.94 -30.89
C TYR A 269 4.96 5.66 -30.21
N GLN A 270 6.11 5.76 -29.54
CA GLN A 270 6.74 4.65 -28.82
C GLN A 270 6.59 4.77 -27.30
N ASN A 271 6.24 5.97 -26.81
CA ASN A 271 6.19 6.23 -25.38
C ASN A 271 4.75 6.29 -24.88
N VAL A 272 4.45 5.42 -23.92
CA VAL A 272 3.16 5.40 -23.22
C VAL A 272 3.04 6.58 -22.25
N TYR A 273 1.80 6.89 -21.86
CA TYR A 273 1.53 7.97 -20.90
C TYR A 273 0.47 7.58 -19.86
N TYR A 274 0.35 8.42 -18.84
CA TYR A 274 -0.62 8.30 -17.76
C TYR A 274 -1.59 9.50 -17.77
N LEU A 275 -2.84 9.26 -17.37
CA LEU A 275 -3.75 10.35 -17.06
C LEU A 275 -3.46 10.89 -15.66
N ALA A 276 -3.29 12.19 -15.57
CA ALA A 276 -3.00 12.88 -14.33
C ALA A 276 -3.92 14.09 -14.15
N ASP A 277 -4.00 14.63 -12.95
CA ASP A 277 -4.73 15.87 -12.73
C ASP A 277 -3.96 17.11 -13.25
N GLY A 278 -4.52 18.29 -13.05
CA GLY A 278 -3.92 19.55 -13.51
C GLY A 278 -2.61 19.93 -12.80
N ILE A 279 -2.38 19.48 -11.56
CA ILE A 279 -1.24 19.89 -10.71
C ILE A 279 0.05 19.16 -11.04
N TYR A 280 -0.02 18.01 -11.71
CA TYR A 280 1.16 17.31 -12.23
C TYR A 280 1.95 18.18 -13.22
N PRO A 281 3.27 17.98 -13.33
CA PRO A 281 4.10 18.77 -14.24
C PRO A 281 3.70 18.52 -15.69
N ARG A 282 4.02 19.47 -16.58
CA ARG A 282 3.81 19.33 -18.04
C ARG A 282 4.87 18.41 -18.65
N TRP A 283 4.89 17.16 -18.23
CA TRP A 283 5.75 16.13 -18.83
C TRP A 283 5.01 15.38 -19.93
N THR A 284 5.78 14.87 -20.88
CA THR A 284 5.29 14.09 -22.01
C THR A 284 4.72 12.73 -21.62
N THR A 285 5.07 12.24 -20.43
CA THR A 285 4.49 11.04 -19.81
C THR A 285 3.10 11.29 -19.20
N PHE A 286 2.62 12.53 -19.18
CA PHE A 286 1.32 12.88 -18.62
C PHE A 286 0.39 13.56 -19.62
N VAL A 287 -0.84 13.08 -19.62
CA VAL A 287 -1.96 13.75 -20.27
C VAL A 287 -2.89 14.25 -19.18
N LYS A 288 -2.87 15.57 -18.98
CA LYS A 288 -3.52 16.25 -17.87
C LYS A 288 -4.90 16.77 -18.26
N SER A 289 -5.75 17.01 -17.27
CA SER A 289 -6.93 17.86 -17.46
C SER A 289 -6.49 19.29 -17.80
N ILE A 290 -7.30 19.98 -18.63
CA ILE A 290 -7.03 21.37 -19.00
C ILE A 290 -7.59 22.27 -17.91
N PRO A 291 -6.76 23.05 -17.19
CA PRO A 291 -7.25 23.98 -16.18
C PRO A 291 -8.03 25.12 -16.84
N HIS A 292 -9.22 25.42 -16.33
CA HIS A 292 -10.10 26.47 -16.85
C HIS A 292 -10.39 26.34 -18.35
N PRO A 293 -11.03 25.24 -18.80
CA PRO A 293 -11.33 25.03 -20.21
C PRO A 293 -12.31 26.10 -20.70
N ARG A 294 -11.99 26.74 -21.84
CA ARG A 294 -12.78 27.86 -22.41
C ARG A 294 -13.52 27.46 -23.67
N SER A 295 -12.88 26.66 -24.53
CA SER A 295 -13.54 26.17 -25.74
C SER A 295 -14.39 24.93 -25.47
N HIS A 296 -15.42 24.70 -26.30
CA HIS A 296 -16.22 23.47 -26.22
C HIS A 296 -15.36 22.21 -26.29
N LYS A 297 -14.30 22.23 -27.10
CA LYS A 297 -13.36 21.13 -27.26
C LYS A 297 -12.54 20.88 -26.00
N GLU A 298 -12.04 21.94 -25.36
CA GLU A 298 -11.32 21.83 -24.09
C GLU A 298 -12.22 21.32 -22.97
N ILE A 299 -13.46 21.82 -22.90
CA ILE A 299 -14.46 21.38 -21.90
C ILE A 299 -14.74 19.89 -22.11
N PHE A 300 -14.95 19.47 -23.37
CA PHE A 300 -15.22 18.09 -23.71
C PHE A 300 -14.03 17.18 -23.39
N PHE A 301 -12.82 17.56 -23.80
CA PHE A 301 -11.59 16.83 -23.49
C PHE A 301 -11.38 16.68 -21.98
N THR A 302 -11.48 17.76 -21.22
CA THR A 302 -11.33 17.74 -19.76
C THR A 302 -12.33 16.80 -19.11
N ALA A 303 -13.62 16.92 -19.46
CA ALA A 303 -14.65 16.04 -18.90
C ALA A 303 -14.42 14.55 -19.25
N TYR A 304 -13.92 14.27 -20.46
CA TYR A 304 -13.65 12.91 -20.91
C TYR A 304 -12.40 12.31 -20.25
N GLN A 305 -11.34 13.10 -20.14
CA GLN A 305 -10.09 12.75 -19.45
C GLN A 305 -10.36 12.49 -17.96
N GLU A 306 -11.05 13.40 -17.28
CA GLU A 306 -11.37 13.26 -15.86
C GLU A 306 -12.29 12.07 -15.61
N GLY A 307 -13.18 11.77 -16.55
CA GLY A 307 -14.04 10.59 -16.53
C GLY A 307 -13.25 9.28 -16.52
N TYR A 308 -12.18 9.17 -17.31
CA TYR A 308 -11.31 7.99 -17.32
C TYR A 308 -10.33 8.00 -16.14
N ARG A 309 -9.80 9.18 -15.76
CA ARG A 309 -8.90 9.31 -14.60
C ARG A 309 -9.50 8.73 -13.31
N LYS A 310 -10.83 8.83 -13.13
CA LYS A 310 -11.59 8.21 -12.03
C LYS A 310 -11.37 6.70 -11.83
N ASP A 311 -10.72 6.00 -12.75
CA ASP A 311 -10.32 4.60 -12.53
C ASP A 311 -9.38 4.43 -11.32
N VAL A 312 -8.48 5.39 -11.04
CA VAL A 312 -7.61 5.37 -9.85
C VAL A 312 -8.37 5.78 -8.59
N ASP A 313 -9.26 6.78 -8.67
CA ASP A 313 -10.18 7.13 -7.58
C ASP A 313 -11.05 5.94 -7.18
N ARG A 314 -11.56 5.19 -8.17
CA ARG A 314 -12.34 3.97 -7.95
C ARG A 314 -11.49 2.89 -7.30
N CYS A 315 -10.22 2.75 -7.70
CA CYS A 315 -9.27 1.84 -7.06
C CYS A 315 -9.11 2.17 -5.57
N PHE A 316 -8.90 3.44 -5.22
CA PHE A 316 -8.84 3.89 -3.82
C PHE A 316 -10.17 3.69 -3.08
N GLY A 317 -11.30 3.97 -3.73
CA GLY A 317 -12.63 3.74 -3.15
C GLY A 317 -12.88 2.27 -2.81
N ILE A 318 -12.52 1.35 -3.70
CA ILE A 318 -12.61 -0.10 -3.46
C ILE A 318 -11.68 -0.51 -2.31
N LEU A 319 -10.45 -0.01 -2.33
CA LEU A 319 -9.45 -0.26 -1.29
C LEU A 319 -9.98 0.11 0.10
N GLN A 320 -10.49 1.34 0.25
CA GLN A 320 -11.04 1.84 1.51
C GLN A 320 -12.36 1.16 1.92
N ALA A 321 -13.18 0.73 0.95
CA ALA A 321 -14.42 0.01 1.22
C ALA A 321 -14.16 -1.42 1.69
N ARG A 322 -13.15 -2.08 1.12
CA ARG A 322 -12.76 -3.45 1.46
C ARG A 322 -12.02 -3.49 2.80
N TRP A 323 -11.15 -2.52 3.04
CA TRP A 323 -10.26 -2.49 4.19
C TRP A 323 -10.46 -1.21 5.00
N ALA A 324 -11.36 -1.29 5.98
CA ALA A 324 -11.71 -0.13 6.79
C ALA A 324 -10.53 0.42 7.61
N ILE A 325 -9.46 -0.36 7.81
CA ILE A 325 -8.23 0.12 8.44
C ILE A 325 -7.60 1.31 7.70
N ILE A 326 -7.77 1.38 6.37
CA ILE A 326 -7.25 2.47 5.51
C ILE A 326 -8.18 3.69 5.53
N ARG A 327 -9.46 3.50 5.83
CA ARG A 327 -10.43 4.60 5.97
C ARG A 327 -10.29 5.33 7.32
N GLY A 328 -9.95 4.60 8.38
CA GLY A 328 -9.66 5.17 9.69
C GLY A 328 -8.27 5.78 9.73
N ALA A 329 -8.04 6.74 10.63
CA ALA A 329 -6.71 7.32 10.79
C ALA A 329 -5.69 6.27 11.30
N ALA A 330 -4.50 6.24 10.70
CA ALA A 330 -3.40 5.36 11.03
C ALA A 330 -2.99 5.51 12.50
N ARG A 331 -2.87 4.39 13.21
CA ARG A 331 -2.58 4.35 14.66
C ARG A 331 -1.20 3.79 15.01
N LEU A 332 -0.55 3.14 14.06
CA LEU A 332 0.61 2.32 14.35
C LEU A 332 1.84 2.70 13.48
N PHE A 333 1.72 3.70 12.59
CA PHE A 333 2.82 4.18 11.73
C PHE A 333 3.99 4.77 12.54
N ASP A 334 5.22 4.35 12.19
CA ASP A 334 6.51 4.77 12.74
C ASP A 334 7.57 4.79 11.61
N GLU A 335 8.39 5.84 11.56
CA GLU A 335 9.44 6.09 10.55
C GLU A 335 10.81 5.51 10.90
N GLU A 336 11.07 5.08 12.14
CA GLU A 336 12.39 4.55 12.58
C GLU A 336 12.84 3.25 11.86
N HIS A 337 12.11 2.80 10.84
CA HIS A 337 12.34 1.58 10.05
C HIS A 337 12.89 1.84 8.65
N GLU A 338 13.34 3.06 8.39
CA GLU A 338 14.07 3.46 7.17
C GLU A 338 15.42 2.70 6.99
N ALA A 339 16.05 2.20 8.05
CA ALA A 339 17.36 1.53 7.97
C ALA A 339 17.39 0.22 7.15
N PHE A 340 16.23 -0.35 6.78
CA PHE A 340 16.16 -1.52 5.91
C PHE A 340 16.37 -1.18 4.41
N TRP A 341 16.20 0.09 4.01
CA TRP A 341 16.27 0.51 2.60
C TRP A 341 17.67 0.90 2.13
N GLU A 342 18.57 1.27 3.05
CA GLU A 342 19.99 1.50 2.73
C GLU A 342 20.74 0.19 2.42
N LEU A 343 20.30 -0.95 2.98
CA LEU A 343 20.96 -2.25 2.80
C LEU A 343 20.46 -3.08 1.60
N THR A 344 19.36 -2.69 0.95
CA THR A 344 18.85 -3.36 -0.27
C THR A 344 19.28 -2.69 -1.59
N GLY A 345 20.20 -1.72 -1.55
CA GLY A 345 20.79 -1.14 -2.77
C GLY A 345 19.86 -0.24 -3.60
N PHE A 346 18.75 0.25 -3.01
CA PHE A 346 17.89 1.29 -3.62
C PHE A 346 18.14 2.69 -3.02
N GLY A 347 19.17 2.83 -2.20
CA GLY A 347 19.66 4.12 -1.70
C GLY A 347 20.37 4.91 -2.81
N VAL A 348 19.86 6.11 -3.07
CA VAL A 348 20.59 7.29 -3.53
C VAL A 348 21.74 7.00 -4.50
N VAL A 349 21.41 6.62 -5.74
CA VAL A 349 22.21 7.11 -6.86
C VAL A 349 21.63 8.47 -7.18
N GLY A 350 22.40 9.53 -6.90
CA GLY A 350 22.01 10.93 -7.07
C GLY A 350 21.15 11.09 -8.32
N THR A 351 19.87 11.39 -8.12
CA THR A 351 18.96 11.70 -9.22
C THR A 351 19.57 12.89 -9.97
N PRO A 352 19.82 12.80 -11.28
CA PRO A 352 19.98 14.00 -12.08
C PRO A 352 18.76 14.86 -11.79
N LYS A 353 18.99 16.14 -11.50
CA LYS A 353 17.94 17.10 -11.22
C LYS A 353 16.81 16.93 -12.24
N LEU A 354 15.63 16.48 -11.81
CA LEU A 354 14.40 16.46 -12.62
C LEU A 354 14.06 17.86 -13.19
N SER A 355 14.69 18.92 -12.68
CA SER A 355 14.66 20.27 -13.25
C SER A 355 15.38 20.43 -14.60
N GLU A 356 16.19 19.45 -15.03
CA GLU A 356 16.86 19.46 -16.35
C GLU A 356 15.95 19.01 -17.50
N LEU A 357 14.80 18.39 -17.20
CA LEU A 357 13.67 18.26 -18.13
C LEU A 357 12.97 19.62 -18.25
N GLY A 358 13.72 20.61 -18.73
CA GLY A 358 13.18 21.89 -19.16
C GLY A 358 12.06 21.64 -20.17
N ALA A 359 10.92 22.29 -19.93
CA ALA A 359 9.69 22.18 -20.70
C ALA A 359 9.88 22.49 -22.20
N ARG A 360 10.37 21.52 -22.97
CA ARG A 360 10.30 21.50 -24.43
C ARG A 360 9.69 20.16 -24.84
N ALA A 361 8.70 20.21 -25.73
CA ALA A 361 8.16 19.03 -26.37
C ALA A 361 9.32 18.27 -27.03
N ILE A 362 9.72 17.15 -26.44
CA ILE A 362 10.75 16.28 -27.01
C ILE A 362 10.10 15.61 -28.24
N PRO A 363 10.69 15.72 -29.44
CA PRO A 363 10.16 15.08 -30.63
C PRO A 363 9.91 13.58 -30.39
N GLY A 364 8.73 13.07 -30.78
CA GLY A 364 8.36 11.65 -30.63
C GLY A 364 7.44 11.31 -29.43
N TRP A 365 6.94 12.30 -28.70
CA TRP A 365 6.04 12.12 -27.56
C TRP A 365 4.66 12.74 -27.77
N VAL A 366 3.62 12.12 -27.20
CA VAL A 366 2.22 12.58 -27.30
C VAL A 366 1.92 13.71 -26.34
N THR A 367 1.27 14.74 -26.86
CA THR A 367 0.73 15.87 -26.11
C THR A 367 -0.78 15.74 -25.96
N HIS A 368 -1.32 16.36 -24.90
CA HIS A 368 -2.77 16.44 -24.68
C HIS A 368 -3.53 17.04 -25.87
N TRP A 369 -2.91 17.96 -26.63
CA TRP A 369 -3.51 18.55 -27.84
C TRP A 369 -3.57 17.62 -29.05
N GLU A 370 -2.69 16.62 -29.13
CA GLU A 370 -2.75 15.60 -30.18
C GLU A 370 -3.88 14.61 -29.91
N ILE A 371 -4.10 14.24 -28.63
CA ILE A 371 -5.23 13.40 -28.22
C ILE A 371 -6.55 14.17 -28.33
N ALA A 372 -6.59 15.43 -27.88
CA ALA A 372 -7.79 16.25 -27.97
C ALA A 372 -8.26 16.47 -29.42
N ARG A 373 -7.36 16.37 -30.40
CA ARG A 373 -7.70 16.46 -31.83
C ARG A 373 -8.46 15.23 -32.35
N GLU A 374 -8.23 14.05 -31.77
CA GLU A 374 -8.95 12.81 -32.10
C GLU A 374 -10.35 12.74 -31.46
N LEU A 375 -10.58 13.48 -30.37
CA LEU A 375 -11.87 13.52 -29.72
C LEU A 375 -12.87 14.34 -30.54
N PRO A 376 -14.12 13.86 -30.70
CA PRO A 376 -15.17 14.61 -31.39
C PRO A 376 -15.47 15.92 -30.65
N GLU A 377 -15.81 16.98 -31.39
CA GLU A 377 -16.09 18.31 -30.81
C GLU A 377 -17.39 18.36 -29.99
N THR A 378 -18.25 17.36 -30.17
CA THR A 378 -19.50 17.16 -29.42
C THR A 378 -19.74 15.66 -29.18
N LYS A 379 -20.56 15.31 -28.18
CA LYS A 379 -20.95 13.90 -27.96
C LYS A 379 -21.68 13.38 -29.21
N PRO A 380 -21.34 12.18 -29.72
CA PRO A 380 -22.12 11.56 -30.79
C PRO A 380 -23.58 11.38 -30.34
N CYS A 381 -24.51 11.94 -31.11
CA CYS A 381 -25.95 11.82 -30.84
C CYS A 381 -26.34 10.34 -30.95
N GLY A 382 -26.72 9.72 -29.83
CA GLY A 382 -27.15 8.31 -29.79
C GLY A 382 -26.47 7.43 -28.74
N GLN A 383 -25.33 7.82 -28.17
CA GLN A 383 -24.73 7.07 -27.05
C GLN A 383 -25.19 7.63 -25.70
N ARG A 384 -26.27 7.08 -25.14
CA ARG A 384 -26.57 7.17 -23.70
C ARG A 384 -25.53 6.34 -22.92
N GLY A 385 -24.29 6.82 -22.86
CA GLY A 385 -23.18 6.06 -22.30
C GLY A 385 -21.84 6.78 -22.39
N GLY A 386 -21.73 8.02 -21.90
CA GLY A 386 -20.42 8.43 -21.37
C GLY A 386 -20.01 7.45 -20.25
N PRO A 387 -18.72 7.25 -19.95
CA PRO A 387 -18.29 6.34 -18.90
C PRO A 387 -18.93 6.78 -17.57
N LYS A 388 -20.06 6.16 -17.22
CA LYS A 388 -20.60 6.22 -15.87
C LYS A 388 -19.63 5.39 -15.05
N ALA A 389 -18.94 6.04 -14.11
CA ALA A 389 -18.45 5.30 -12.97
C ALA A 389 -19.68 4.62 -12.34
N ASP A 390 -19.61 3.29 -12.17
CA ASP A 390 -20.63 2.57 -11.43
C ASP A 390 -20.67 3.15 -10.01
N ASN A 391 -21.69 3.98 -9.75
CA ASN A 391 -21.85 4.70 -8.50
C ASN A 391 -22.11 3.70 -7.36
N ILE A 392 -21.13 3.49 -6.49
CA ILE A 392 -21.38 2.88 -5.17
C ILE A 392 -21.88 3.98 -4.23
N VAL A 393 -23.15 3.91 -3.85
CA VAL A 393 -23.75 4.75 -2.81
C VAL A 393 -23.20 4.32 -1.44
N LEU A 394 -22.19 5.01 -0.93
CA LEU A 394 -21.75 4.88 0.47
C LEU A 394 -22.68 5.71 1.37
N ARG A 395 -23.64 5.05 2.03
CA ARG A 395 -24.43 5.65 3.12
C ARG A 395 -23.49 6.10 4.24
N ARG A 396 -23.39 7.42 4.47
CA ARG A 396 -22.72 8.02 5.64
C ARG A 396 -23.52 7.69 6.91
N SER A 397 -23.01 6.82 7.77
CA SER A 397 -23.46 6.75 9.16
C SER A 397 -22.74 7.82 9.98
N ARG A 398 -23.47 8.81 10.50
CA ARG A 398 -22.98 9.76 11.50
C ARG A 398 -22.86 9.03 12.85
N SER A 399 -21.68 9.02 13.46
CA SER A 399 -21.54 8.72 14.89
C SER A 399 -20.88 9.91 15.58
N ARG A 400 -21.62 10.54 16.50
CA ARG A 400 -21.16 11.60 17.41
C ARG A 400 -20.17 10.99 18.42
N GLY A 401 -19.18 11.79 18.82
CA GLY A 401 -18.08 11.35 19.67
C GLY A 401 -18.41 11.24 21.15
N VAL A 402 -17.51 10.59 21.88
CA VAL A 402 -17.24 10.85 23.30
C VAL A 402 -15.73 10.74 23.50
N THR A 403 -15.12 11.84 23.94
CA THR A 403 -13.75 11.94 24.42
C THR A 403 -13.67 11.41 25.84
N ASN A 404 -12.71 10.52 26.12
CA ASN A 404 -12.06 10.43 27.42
C ASN A 404 -10.65 9.90 27.19
N ALA A 405 -9.67 10.76 27.43
CA ALA A 405 -8.25 10.44 27.35
C ALA A 405 -7.75 10.12 28.75
N THR A 406 -7.20 8.91 28.94
CA THR A 406 -6.41 8.57 30.11
C THR A 406 -5.03 8.17 29.61
N SER A 407 -4.03 8.92 30.05
CA SER A 407 -2.61 8.79 29.68
C SER A 407 -2.04 7.47 30.20
N ILE A 408 -1.44 6.66 29.33
CA ILE A 408 -0.61 5.51 29.71
C ILE A 408 0.75 5.66 29.03
N LYS A 409 1.79 5.66 29.85
CA LYS A 409 3.21 5.83 29.50
C LYS A 409 3.66 4.78 28.48
N LYS A 410 4.38 5.25 27.45
CA LYS A 410 4.99 4.45 26.39
C LYS A 410 6.23 3.73 26.92
N ASN A 411 6.29 2.41 26.71
CA ASN A 411 7.55 1.68 26.58
C ASN A 411 7.63 1.14 25.14
N GLY A 412 8.76 1.43 24.50
CA GLY A 412 9.00 1.30 23.07
C GLY A 412 8.98 -0.13 22.56
N ASN A 413 8.36 -0.29 21.39
CA ASN A 413 8.77 -1.17 20.30
C ASN A 413 7.83 -0.89 19.14
N THR A 414 8.25 -0.07 18.18
CA THR A 414 7.47 0.21 16.97
C THR A 414 8.34 -0.06 15.76
N ARG A 415 8.08 -1.22 15.13
CA ARG A 415 8.63 -1.61 13.83
C ARG A 415 7.51 -1.69 12.80
N ASN A 416 7.70 -1.09 11.62
CA ASN A 416 7.15 -1.47 10.30
C ASN A 416 5.70 -1.10 9.88
N PHE A 417 5.55 -0.17 8.91
CA PHE A 417 4.26 0.18 8.28
C PHE A 417 4.14 0.13 6.74
N LYS A 418 5.22 -0.06 5.95
CA LYS A 418 5.10 -0.35 4.49
C LYS A 418 4.20 -1.56 4.19
N LYS A 419 4.03 -2.44 5.18
CA LYS A 419 3.42 -3.76 5.12
C LYS A 419 1.88 -3.78 4.93
N TYR A 420 1.15 -2.74 5.35
CA TYR A 420 -0.32 -2.75 5.33
C TYR A 420 -0.94 -2.59 3.94
N TRP A 421 -0.19 -2.01 3.01
CA TRP A 421 -0.72 -1.64 1.71
C TRP A 421 -0.83 -2.83 0.75
N GLN A 422 0.03 -3.84 0.93
CA GLN A 422 0.16 -4.96 0.01
C GLN A 422 -0.84 -6.11 0.26
N CYS A 423 -1.51 -6.12 1.41
CA CYS A 423 -2.63 -7.04 1.73
C CYS A 423 -3.85 -6.90 0.82
N ASN A 424 -3.85 -5.93 -0.09
CA ASN A 424 -5.05 -5.49 -0.79
C ASN A 424 -5.21 -6.00 -2.22
N LYS A 425 -4.37 -6.94 -2.66
CA LYS A 425 -4.50 -7.57 -3.98
C LYS A 425 -5.21 -8.93 -3.98
N TYR A 426 -5.93 -9.23 -2.89
CA TYR A 426 -6.73 -10.45 -2.69
C TYR A 426 -8.18 -10.13 -2.29
#